data_AF-A0A3M8W9E7-F1
#
_entry.id   AF-A0A3M8W9E7-F1
#
_cell.length_a   1.000
_cell.length_b   1.000
_cell.length_c   1.000
_cell.angle_alpha   90.00
_cell.angle_beta   90.00
_cell.angle_gamma   90.00
#
_symmetry.space_group_name_H-M   'P 1'
#
loop_
_entity.id
_entity.type
_entity.pdbx_description
1 polymer ?
#
loop_
_entity_poly.entity_id
_entity_poly.type
_entity_poly.pdbx_seq_one_letter_code
_entity_poly.pdbx_strand_id
1 'polypeptide(L)'
;MTLSGPAAPPSARSVLARDKLMRTAERLYAERGFAGVSVRQISEAAGQRNNSAVQYHFESRDGLIRTILSHHTALVEKHRITMVEALRGQDTVSLEDHYGCLILPNVETYIEAGTPAWCARFFAQALVEPALRDYVVREHLDTPSLGLLGEIGAIRRDDIRPDLLARHGTMVRQLSVHAFAELEYDLANGRVDPARAEESWHTLGRDLITALCGLTTALLGPL
;
A
#
# COMPACT_ATOMS: atom_id res chain seq x y z
N MET A 1 1.69 -7.47 43.67
CA MET A 1 1.14 -7.37 42.30
C MET A 1 0.75 -5.92 42.06
N THR A 2 1.65 -5.12 41.50
CA THR A 2 1.36 -3.74 41.09
C THR A 2 0.78 -3.77 39.68
N LEU A 3 -0.52 -3.54 39.57
CA LEU A 3 -1.20 -3.26 38.30
C LEU A 3 -0.66 -1.93 37.77
N SER A 4 0.15 -1.96 36.70
CA SER A 4 0.47 -0.76 35.93
C SER A 4 -0.84 -0.20 35.36
N GLY A 5 -1.22 0.99 35.83
CA GLY A 5 -2.34 1.73 35.26
C GLY A 5 -2.08 2.07 33.78
N PRO A 6 -3.14 2.38 33.01
CA PRO A 6 -2.99 2.74 31.60
C PRO A 6 -2.04 3.93 31.46
N ALA A 7 -1.05 3.79 30.58
CA ALA A 7 -0.10 4.85 30.29
C ALA A 7 -0.84 6.13 29.85
N ALA A 8 -0.42 7.28 30.38
CA ALA A 8 -1.01 8.57 30.01
C ALA A 8 -0.94 8.79 28.48
N PRO A 9 -1.97 9.39 27.86
CA PRO A 9 -2.00 9.61 26.42
C PRO A 9 -0.79 10.45 25.98
N PRO A 10 -0.21 10.17 24.80
CA PRO A 10 0.97 10.87 24.32
C PRO A 10 0.68 12.36 24.12
N SER A 11 1.67 13.19 24.46
CA SER A 11 1.55 14.64 24.25
C SER A 11 1.43 14.99 22.76
N ALA A 12 0.79 16.12 22.42
CA ALA A 12 0.67 16.58 21.03
C ALA A 12 2.04 16.69 20.32
N ARG A 13 3.08 17.10 21.05
CA ARG A 13 4.47 17.13 20.56
C ARG A 13 5.01 15.75 20.21
N SER A 14 4.69 14.74 21.02
CA SER A 14 5.07 13.33 20.79
C SER A 14 4.40 12.80 19.52
N VAL A 15 3.12 13.10 19.31
CA VAL A 15 2.37 12.71 18.10
C VAL A 15 2.96 13.35 16.85
N LEU A 16 3.25 14.66 16.87
CA LEU A 16 3.89 15.36 15.75
C LEU A 16 5.30 14.80 15.43
N ALA A 17 6.08 14.48 16.46
CA ALA A 17 7.41 13.88 16.27
C ALA A 17 7.30 12.49 15.63
N ARG A 18 6.35 11.67 16.08
CA ARG A 18 6.06 10.36 15.51
C ARG A 18 5.66 10.46 14.03
N ASP A 19 4.70 11.32 13.69
CA ASP A 19 4.27 11.52 12.30
C ASP A 19 5.42 12.01 11.41
N LYS A 20 6.21 12.98 11.89
CA LYS A 20 7.37 13.48 11.15
C LYS A 20 8.41 12.40 10.88
N LEU A 21 8.71 11.54 11.87
CA LEU A 21 9.63 10.42 11.69
C LEU A 21 9.08 9.41 10.67
N MET A 22 7.79 9.10 10.74
CA MET A 22 7.11 8.18 9.81
C MET A 22 7.21 8.68 8.37
N ARG A 23 6.80 9.93 8.09
CA ARG A 23 6.86 10.54 6.76
C ARG A 23 8.30 10.69 6.25
N THR A 24 9.23 11.05 7.13
CA THR A 24 10.66 11.16 6.76
C THR A 24 11.24 9.81 6.37
N ALA A 25 10.92 8.76 7.12
CA ALA A 25 11.38 7.41 6.85
C ALA A 25 10.81 6.87 5.54
N GLU A 26 9.50 7.01 5.33
CA GLU A 26 8.83 6.65 4.07
C GLU A 26 9.54 7.26 2.87
N ARG A 27 9.73 8.59 2.89
CA ARG A 27 10.45 9.29 1.83
C ARG A 27 11.86 8.74 1.60
N LEU A 28 12.65 8.60 2.66
CA LEU A 28 14.03 8.14 2.53
C LEU A 28 14.09 6.70 1.98
N TYR A 29 13.23 5.80 2.44
CA TYR A 29 13.15 4.44 1.94
C TYR A 29 12.67 4.38 0.49
N ALA A 30 11.70 5.21 0.10
CA ALA A 30 11.23 5.31 -1.28
C ALA A 30 12.32 5.84 -2.24
N GLU A 31 13.16 6.77 -1.78
CA GLU A 31 14.21 7.40 -2.59
C GLU A 31 15.51 6.58 -2.64
N ARG A 32 15.85 5.86 -1.57
CA ARG A 32 17.20 5.27 -1.39
C ARG A 32 17.19 3.77 -1.10
N GLY A 33 16.01 3.17 -1.02
CA GLY A 33 15.82 1.76 -0.64
C GLY A 33 16.10 1.49 0.84
N PHE A 34 15.76 0.28 1.28
CA PHE A 34 15.90 -0.14 2.68
C PHE A 34 17.35 -0.29 3.13
N ALA A 35 18.24 -0.77 2.27
CA ALA A 35 19.66 -0.95 2.58
C ALA A 35 20.42 0.38 2.70
N GLY A 36 19.97 1.43 2.00
CA GLY A 36 20.63 2.74 1.96
C GLY A 36 20.26 3.69 3.11
N VAL A 37 19.37 3.27 4.03
CA VAL A 37 18.77 4.15 5.04
C VAL A 37 18.87 3.53 6.44
N SER A 38 19.55 4.25 7.32
CA SER A 38 19.67 3.95 8.75
C SER A 38 18.70 4.77 9.60
N VAL A 39 18.39 4.25 10.80
CA VAL A 39 17.59 4.96 11.82
C VAL A 39 18.19 6.32 12.17
N ARG A 40 19.52 6.42 12.20
CA ARG A 40 20.23 7.68 12.44
C ARG A 40 19.94 8.71 11.35
N GLN A 41 20.05 8.32 10.07
CA GLN A 41 19.74 9.22 8.95
C GLN A 41 18.27 9.67 8.98
N ILE A 42 17.35 8.80 9.39
CA ILE A 42 15.94 9.14 9.58
C ILE A 42 15.78 10.19 10.69
N SER A 43 16.38 9.96 11.87
CA SER A 43 16.34 10.92 12.98
C SER A 43 16.93 12.28 12.61
N GLU A 44 18.10 12.29 11.97
CA GLU A 44 18.78 13.50 11.50
C GLU A 44 17.92 14.26 10.48
N ALA A 45 17.39 13.57 9.46
CA ALA A 45 16.52 14.17 8.44
C ALA A 45 15.18 14.66 9.01
N ALA A 46 14.67 14.02 10.06
CA ALA A 46 13.46 14.47 10.76
C ALA A 46 13.74 15.65 11.71
N GLY A 47 15.00 16.09 11.85
CA GLY A 47 15.41 17.17 12.75
C GLY A 47 15.35 16.78 14.22
N GLN A 48 15.40 15.48 14.53
CA GLN A 48 15.48 15.00 15.90
C GLN A 48 16.93 15.08 16.39
N ARG A 49 17.16 15.77 17.50
CA ARG A 49 18.49 15.89 18.11
C ARG A 49 18.96 14.57 18.78
N ASN A 50 18.05 13.62 18.96
CA ASN A 50 18.31 12.35 19.65
C ASN A 50 17.96 11.16 18.75
N ASN A 51 18.94 10.28 18.54
CA ASN A 51 18.80 9.05 17.76
C ASN A 51 17.89 8.00 18.43
N SER A 52 17.53 8.19 19.70
CA SER A 52 16.57 7.31 20.39
C SER A 52 15.11 7.58 20.01
N ALA A 53 14.81 8.61 19.20
CA ALA A 53 13.42 8.97 18.89
C ALA A 53 12.70 7.85 18.13
N VAL A 54 13.39 7.16 17.21
CA VAL A 54 12.80 6.01 16.50
C VAL A 54 12.57 4.85 17.47
N GLN A 55 13.56 4.54 18.31
CA GLN A 55 13.44 3.50 19.34
C GLN A 55 12.27 3.78 20.30
N TYR A 56 12.10 5.04 20.68
CA TYR A 56 11.05 5.46 21.60
C TYR A 56 9.65 5.37 21.00
N HIS A 57 9.46 5.74 19.73
CA HIS A 57 8.13 5.79 19.10
C HIS A 57 7.71 4.51 18.38
N PHE A 58 8.68 3.69 17.96
CA PHE A 58 8.44 2.55 17.08
C PHE A 58 9.15 1.28 17.51
N GLU A 59 9.86 1.30 18.65
CA GLU A 59 10.62 0.18 19.24
C GLU A 59 11.80 -0.34 18.40
N SER A 60 11.78 -0.20 17.08
CA SER A 60 12.85 -0.65 16.19
C SER A 60 12.68 -0.05 14.79
N ARG A 61 13.68 -0.27 13.93
CA ARG A 61 13.57 -0.01 12.48
C ARG A 61 12.40 -0.76 11.88
N ASP A 62 12.24 -2.03 12.22
CA ASP A 62 11.18 -2.87 11.67
C ASP A 62 9.81 -2.43 12.18
N GLY A 63 9.70 -2.06 13.46
CA GLY A 63 8.46 -1.49 14.01
C GLY A 63 8.06 -0.18 13.34
N LEU A 64 9.03 0.64 12.92
CA LEU A 64 8.77 1.84 12.10
C LEU A 64 8.26 1.47 10.72
N ILE A 65 8.89 0.51 10.04
CA ILE A 65 8.45 0.04 8.71
C ILE A 65 7.04 -0.54 8.78
N ARG A 66 6.76 -1.41 9.77
CA ARG A 66 5.43 -1.97 10.01
C ARG A 66 4.40 -0.88 10.25
N THR A 67 4.75 0.16 11.02
CA THR A 67 3.86 1.29 11.27
C THR A 67 3.52 2.05 9.98
N ILE A 68 4.51 2.33 9.13
CA ILE A 68 4.28 3.00 7.83
C ILE A 68 3.35 2.16 6.96
N LEU A 69 3.64 0.86 6.83
CA LEU A 69 2.79 -0.08 6.11
C LEU A 69 1.36 0.00 6.66
N SER A 70 1.15 -0.34 7.94
CA SER A 70 -0.17 -0.35 8.60
C SER A 70 -0.96 0.94 8.43
N HIS A 71 -0.28 2.09 8.45
CA HIS A 71 -0.92 3.37 8.21
C HIS A 71 -1.58 3.43 6.82
N HIS A 72 -0.84 3.05 5.77
CA HIS A 72 -1.35 3.07 4.40
C HIS A 72 -2.42 2.02 4.12
N THR A 73 -2.26 0.80 4.62
CA THR A 73 -3.35 -0.19 4.47
C THR A 73 -4.64 0.28 5.12
N ALA A 74 -4.57 0.96 6.28
CA ALA A 74 -5.78 1.51 6.89
C ALA A 74 -6.45 2.57 6.01
N LEU A 75 -5.68 3.41 5.30
CA LEU A 75 -6.21 4.40 4.36
C LEU A 75 -6.86 3.73 3.15
N VAL A 76 -6.20 2.76 2.54
CA VAL A 76 -6.73 2.01 1.39
C VAL A 76 -7.97 1.20 1.78
N GLU A 77 -7.94 0.56 2.95
CA GLU A 77 -9.04 -0.26 3.46
C GLU A 77 -10.31 0.56 3.67
N LYS A 78 -10.19 1.79 4.17
CA LYS A 78 -11.31 2.72 4.37
C LYS A 78 -12.12 2.93 3.09
N HIS A 79 -11.42 3.06 1.96
CA HIS A 79 -12.05 3.21 0.65
C HIS A 79 -12.57 1.87 0.11
N ARG A 80 -11.72 0.84 0.16
CA ARG A 80 -12.01 -0.47 -0.45
C ARG A 80 -13.19 -1.19 0.18
N ILE A 81 -13.35 -1.17 1.50
CA ILE A 81 -14.43 -1.90 2.17
C ILE A 81 -15.81 -1.45 1.68
N THR A 82 -15.99 -0.15 1.44
CA THR A 82 -17.24 0.41 0.93
C THR A 82 -17.54 -0.09 -0.48
N MET A 83 -16.51 -0.18 -1.33
CA MET A 83 -16.66 -0.69 -2.69
C MET A 83 -16.99 -2.18 -2.71
N VAL A 84 -16.28 -3.00 -1.93
CA VAL A 84 -16.51 -4.45 -1.88
C VAL A 84 -17.88 -4.77 -1.28
N GLU A 85 -18.32 -4.06 -0.26
CA GLU A 85 -19.67 -4.24 0.32
C GLU A 85 -20.78 -3.88 -0.68
N ALA A 86 -20.55 -2.92 -1.59
CA ALA A 86 -21.52 -2.59 -2.66
C ALA A 86 -21.67 -3.72 -3.70
N LEU A 87 -20.71 -4.64 -3.78
CA LEU A 87 -20.81 -5.84 -4.61
C LEU A 87 -21.60 -6.96 -3.92
N ARG A 88 -21.85 -6.86 -2.61
CA ARG A 88 -22.58 -7.88 -1.87
C ARG A 88 -24.02 -7.98 -2.37
N GLY A 89 -24.46 -9.19 -2.66
CA GLY A 89 -25.82 -9.47 -3.13
C GLY A 89 -26.03 -9.29 -4.63
N GLN A 90 -24.97 -8.96 -5.39
CA GLN A 90 -25.00 -9.10 -6.84
C GLN A 90 -24.91 -10.59 -7.22
N ASP A 91 -25.69 -11.01 -8.21
CA ASP A 91 -25.68 -12.40 -8.70
C ASP A 91 -24.35 -12.75 -9.38
N THR A 92 -23.72 -11.76 -10.04
CA THR A 92 -22.45 -11.90 -10.73
C THR A 92 -21.61 -10.64 -10.55
N VAL A 93 -20.35 -10.79 -10.16
CA VAL A 93 -19.37 -9.69 -10.11
C VAL A 93 -18.51 -9.74 -11.36
N SER A 94 -18.38 -8.62 -12.07
CA SER A 94 -17.53 -8.54 -13.26
C SER A 94 -16.04 -8.45 -12.89
N LEU A 95 -15.15 -8.78 -13.84
CA LEU A 95 -13.72 -8.54 -13.65
C LEU A 95 -13.39 -7.05 -13.47
N GLU A 96 -14.14 -6.17 -14.13
CA GLU A 96 -13.97 -4.72 -14.02
C GLU A 96 -14.30 -4.25 -12.60
N ASP A 97 -15.40 -4.70 -12.02
CA ASP A 97 -15.77 -4.40 -10.63
C ASP A 97 -14.76 -4.99 -9.63
N HIS A 98 -14.31 -6.22 -9.88
CA HIS A 98 -13.32 -6.90 -9.06
C HIS A 98 -12.01 -6.12 -9.00
N TYR A 99 -11.47 -5.73 -10.17
CA TYR A 99 -10.23 -4.96 -10.23
C TYR A 99 -10.44 -3.49 -9.86
N GLY A 100 -11.63 -2.94 -10.05
CA GLY A 100 -12.02 -1.64 -9.51
C GLY A 100 -11.81 -1.59 -8.00
N CYS A 101 -12.29 -2.60 -7.27
CA CYS A 101 -12.09 -2.74 -5.83
C CYS A 101 -10.61 -2.93 -5.42
N LEU A 102 -9.75 -3.43 -6.31
CA LEU A 102 -8.33 -3.62 -6.01
C LEU A 102 -7.51 -2.34 -6.28
N ILE A 103 -7.84 -1.61 -7.35
CA ILE A 103 -7.01 -0.55 -7.92
C ILE A 103 -7.46 0.84 -7.47
N LEU A 104 -8.74 1.15 -7.56
CA LEU A 104 -9.24 2.51 -7.31
C LEU A 104 -9.01 2.99 -5.86
N PRO A 105 -9.15 2.15 -4.81
CA PRO A 105 -8.82 2.59 -3.45
C PRO A 105 -7.39 3.11 -3.29
N ASN A 106 -6.42 2.53 -4.02
CA ASN A 106 -5.04 3.03 -4.01
C ASN A 106 -4.94 4.38 -4.73
N VAL A 107 -5.56 4.50 -5.90
CA VAL A 107 -5.64 5.76 -6.68
C VAL A 107 -6.18 6.90 -5.83
N GLU A 108 -7.30 6.71 -5.13
CA GLU A 108 -7.88 7.73 -4.26
C GLU A 108 -6.91 8.12 -3.13
N THR A 109 -6.25 7.15 -2.48
CA THR A 109 -5.27 7.48 -1.43
C THR A 109 -4.06 8.25 -1.95
N TYR A 110 -3.61 8.00 -3.18
CA TYR A 110 -2.49 8.75 -3.78
C TYR A 110 -2.90 10.17 -4.16
N ILE A 111 -4.13 10.37 -4.64
CA ILE A 111 -4.69 11.71 -4.88
C ILE A 111 -4.81 12.49 -3.57
N GLU A 112 -5.38 11.86 -2.52
CA GLU A 112 -5.52 12.46 -1.18
C GLU A 112 -4.16 12.82 -0.55
N ALA A 113 -3.12 12.02 -0.80
CA ALA A 113 -1.76 12.28 -0.31
C ALA A 113 -1.12 13.53 -0.95
N GLY A 114 -1.56 13.91 -2.16
CA GLY A 114 -1.02 15.03 -2.92
C GLY A 114 0.32 14.74 -3.59
N THR A 115 0.83 15.72 -4.35
CA THR A 115 2.10 15.61 -5.08
C THR A 115 3.16 16.55 -4.49
N PRO A 116 4.37 16.07 -4.12
CA PRO A 116 4.84 14.69 -4.23
C PRO A 116 4.33 13.77 -3.10
N ALA A 117 4.20 12.48 -3.43
CA ALA A 117 4.04 11.37 -2.48
C ALA A 117 5.22 10.38 -2.60
N TRP A 118 5.34 9.46 -1.64
CA TRP A 118 6.40 8.45 -1.58
C TRP A 118 5.91 7.04 -1.23
N CYS A 119 4.63 6.87 -0.95
CA CYS A 119 4.07 5.64 -0.45
C CYS A 119 4.06 4.53 -1.52
N ALA A 120 3.79 4.83 -2.79
CA ALA A 120 3.79 3.81 -3.85
C ALA A 120 5.20 3.22 -4.05
N ARG A 121 6.23 4.06 -4.13
CA ARG A 121 7.63 3.61 -4.21
C ARG A 121 8.10 2.92 -2.94
N PHE A 122 7.69 3.39 -1.77
CA PHE A 122 7.96 2.71 -0.50
C PHE A 122 7.42 1.27 -0.52
N PHE A 123 6.17 1.07 -0.96
CA PHE A 123 5.57 -0.26 -1.11
C PHE A 123 6.31 -1.12 -2.14
N ALA A 124 6.66 -0.55 -3.30
CA ALA A 124 7.42 -1.27 -4.32
C ALA A 124 8.77 -1.77 -3.81
N GLN A 125 9.49 -0.96 -3.01
CA GLN A 125 10.72 -1.37 -2.34
C GLN A 125 10.46 -2.47 -1.30
N ALA A 126 9.41 -2.34 -0.50
CA ALA A 126 9.13 -3.28 0.59
C ALA A 126 8.75 -4.68 0.06
N LEU A 127 8.09 -4.72 -1.10
CA LEU A 127 7.64 -5.94 -1.75
C LEU A 127 8.78 -6.81 -2.30
N VAL A 128 9.91 -6.20 -2.64
CA VAL A 128 11.09 -6.91 -3.17
C VAL A 128 12.18 -7.13 -2.13
N GLU A 129 12.10 -6.47 -0.97
CA GLU A 129 13.02 -6.67 0.15
C GLU A 129 12.78 -8.05 0.81
N PRO A 130 13.73 -9.00 0.76
CA PRO A 130 13.53 -10.36 1.26
C PRO A 130 13.08 -10.43 2.71
N ALA A 131 13.60 -9.53 3.57
CA ALA A 131 13.26 -9.48 4.98
C ALA A 131 11.83 -8.98 5.25
N LEU A 132 11.20 -8.27 4.29
CA LEU A 132 9.88 -7.66 4.45
C LEU A 132 8.81 -8.32 3.59
N ARG A 133 9.18 -8.98 2.50
CA ARG A 133 8.24 -9.48 1.49
C ARG A 133 7.14 -10.36 2.07
N ASP A 134 7.49 -11.34 2.91
CA ASP A 134 6.49 -12.24 3.51
C ASP A 134 5.54 -11.50 4.44
N TYR A 135 6.06 -10.55 5.22
CA TYR A 135 5.24 -9.68 6.08
C TYR A 135 4.28 -8.82 5.24
N VAL A 136 4.77 -8.18 4.18
CA VAL A 136 3.93 -7.36 3.28
C VAL A 136 2.84 -8.22 2.62
N VAL A 137 3.20 -9.38 2.07
CA VAL A 137 2.23 -10.21 1.34
C VAL A 137 1.20 -10.84 2.28
N ARG A 138 1.61 -11.33 3.45
CA ARG A 138 0.75 -12.14 4.32
C ARG A 138 0.07 -11.38 5.44
N GLU A 139 0.74 -10.40 6.04
CA GLU A 139 0.20 -9.68 7.20
C GLU A 139 -0.40 -8.33 6.80
N HIS A 140 -0.09 -7.86 5.60
CA HIS A 140 -0.44 -6.50 5.19
C HIS A 140 -1.45 -6.44 4.03
N LEU A 141 -1.34 -7.38 3.08
CA LEU A 141 -2.34 -7.56 2.03
C LEU A 141 -3.45 -8.56 2.41
N ASP A 142 -3.46 -9.04 3.66
CA ASP A 142 -4.55 -9.85 4.21
C ASP A 142 -5.52 -8.95 4.99
N THR A 143 -6.41 -8.29 4.27
CA THR A 143 -7.43 -7.39 4.87
C THR A 143 -8.84 -7.97 4.75
N PRO A 144 -9.77 -7.57 5.63
CA PRO A 144 -11.16 -8.03 5.56
C PRO A 144 -11.80 -7.82 4.19
N SER A 145 -11.60 -6.66 3.57
CA SER A 145 -12.16 -6.41 2.24
C SER A 145 -11.53 -7.26 1.12
N LEU A 146 -10.25 -7.64 1.22
CA LEU A 146 -9.65 -8.57 0.25
C LEU A 146 -10.10 -10.01 0.47
N GLY A 147 -10.26 -10.43 1.72
CA GLY A 147 -10.86 -11.72 2.04
C GLY A 147 -12.27 -11.83 1.45
N LEU A 148 -13.09 -10.81 1.70
CA LEU A 148 -14.44 -10.74 1.13
C LEU A 148 -14.41 -10.71 -0.41
N LEU A 149 -13.54 -9.91 -1.02
CA LEU A 149 -13.39 -9.85 -2.48
C LEU A 149 -12.95 -11.20 -3.08
N GLY A 150 -12.15 -11.99 -2.35
CA GLY A 150 -11.82 -13.37 -2.72
C GLY A 150 -13.00 -14.34 -2.62
N GLU A 151 -13.98 -14.05 -1.75
CA GLU A 151 -15.20 -14.84 -1.60
C GLU A 151 -16.29 -14.47 -2.61
N ILE A 152 -16.49 -13.20 -2.94
CA ILE A 152 -17.60 -12.75 -3.79
C ILE A 152 -17.18 -12.32 -5.19
N GLY A 153 -15.87 -12.16 -5.43
CA GLY A 153 -15.36 -11.59 -6.67
C GLY A 153 -15.31 -12.57 -7.85
N ALA A 154 -15.08 -11.99 -9.03
CA ALA A 154 -15.07 -12.67 -10.32
C ALA A 154 -14.06 -13.83 -10.48
N ILE A 155 -13.03 -13.89 -9.63
CA ILE A 155 -11.91 -14.85 -9.76
C ILE A 155 -12.16 -16.14 -8.95
N ARG A 156 -13.22 -16.20 -8.15
CA ARG A 156 -13.55 -17.38 -7.34
C ARG A 156 -14.13 -18.49 -8.22
N ARG A 157 -13.30 -19.48 -8.60
CA ARG A 157 -13.78 -20.74 -9.18
C ARG A 157 -13.01 -21.95 -8.66
N ASP A 158 -13.72 -23.06 -8.46
CA ASP A 158 -13.15 -24.33 -7.97
C ASP A 158 -12.35 -25.09 -9.05
N ASP A 159 -12.50 -24.70 -10.32
CA ASP A 159 -11.85 -25.34 -11.47
C ASP A 159 -10.43 -24.81 -11.75
N ILE A 160 -10.05 -23.68 -11.15
CA ILE A 160 -8.74 -23.05 -11.37
C ILE A 160 -7.69 -23.75 -10.52
N ARG A 161 -6.62 -24.21 -11.19
CA ARG A 161 -5.45 -24.79 -10.54
C ARG A 161 -4.85 -23.82 -9.51
N PRO A 162 -4.66 -24.24 -8.23
CA PRO A 162 -4.16 -23.34 -7.19
C PRO A 162 -2.80 -22.69 -7.50
N ASP A 163 -1.90 -23.44 -8.16
CA ASP A 163 -0.60 -22.93 -8.56
C ASP A 163 -0.68 -21.86 -9.66
N LEU A 164 -1.67 -21.97 -10.56
CA LEU A 164 -1.95 -20.97 -11.58
C LEU A 164 -2.52 -19.70 -10.95
N LEU A 165 -3.49 -19.83 -10.04
CA LEU A 165 -4.08 -18.70 -9.31
C LEU A 165 -3.01 -17.93 -8.51
N ALA A 166 -2.09 -18.65 -7.85
CA ALA A 166 -0.98 -18.02 -7.12
C ALA A 166 0.00 -17.26 -8.04
N ARG A 167 0.32 -17.81 -9.22
CA ARG A 167 1.15 -17.12 -10.22
C ARG A 167 0.44 -15.89 -10.78
N HIS A 168 -0.85 -16.01 -11.12
CA HIS A 168 -1.68 -14.90 -11.57
C HIS A 168 -1.73 -13.78 -10.53
N GLY A 169 -2.05 -14.08 -9.27
CA GLY A 169 -2.05 -13.08 -8.18
C GLY A 169 -0.68 -12.41 -7.97
N THR A 170 0.41 -13.14 -8.19
CA THR A 170 1.77 -12.58 -8.19
C THR A 170 1.97 -11.57 -9.32
N MET A 171 1.52 -11.88 -10.54
CA MET A 171 1.60 -10.99 -11.70
C MET A 171 0.75 -9.74 -11.49
N VAL A 172 -0.50 -9.90 -11.05
CA VAL A 172 -1.42 -8.78 -10.71
C VAL A 172 -0.75 -7.84 -9.72
N ARG A 173 -0.26 -8.37 -8.59
CA ARG A 173 0.38 -7.56 -7.54
C ARG A 173 1.63 -6.85 -8.04
N GLN A 174 2.49 -7.51 -8.81
CA GLN A 174 3.71 -6.88 -9.34
C GLN A 174 3.38 -5.76 -10.32
N LEU A 175 2.47 -6.00 -11.26
CA LEU A 175 2.08 -5.00 -12.24
C LEU A 175 1.50 -3.75 -11.56
N SER A 176 0.53 -3.92 -10.67
CA SER A 176 -0.13 -2.79 -10.00
C SER A 176 0.84 -1.97 -9.16
N VAL A 177 1.62 -2.62 -8.28
CA VAL A 177 2.52 -1.93 -7.35
C VAL A 177 3.60 -1.15 -8.09
N HIS A 178 4.21 -1.73 -9.12
CA HIS A 178 5.28 -1.06 -9.85
C HIS A 178 4.76 0.01 -10.82
N ALA A 179 3.57 -0.15 -11.40
CA ALA A 179 2.96 0.89 -12.22
C ALA A 179 2.62 2.14 -11.41
N PHE A 180 2.07 1.98 -10.19
CA PHE A 180 1.85 3.11 -9.28
C PHE A 180 3.16 3.79 -8.87
N ALA A 181 4.20 3.01 -8.56
CA ALA A 181 5.51 3.54 -8.20
C ALA A 181 6.17 4.34 -9.33
N GLU A 182 5.98 3.92 -10.59
CA GLU A 182 6.50 4.63 -11.77
C GLU A 182 5.84 6.00 -11.93
N LEU A 183 4.50 6.06 -11.85
CA LEU A 183 3.79 7.34 -11.94
C LEU A 183 4.10 8.27 -10.76
N GLU A 184 4.19 7.73 -9.54
CA GLU A 184 4.61 8.51 -8.37
C GLU A 184 6.03 9.08 -8.56
N TYR A 185 6.95 8.29 -9.13
CA TYR A 185 8.29 8.75 -9.45
C TYR A 185 8.27 9.88 -10.48
N ASP A 186 7.51 9.73 -11.55
CA ASP A 186 7.42 10.72 -12.62
C ASP A 186 6.82 12.05 -12.13
N LEU A 187 5.78 11.99 -11.29
CA LEU A 187 5.22 13.15 -10.61
C LEU A 187 6.22 13.83 -9.68
N ALA A 188 6.93 13.05 -8.84
CA ALA A 188 7.90 13.58 -7.89
C ALA A 188 9.12 14.25 -8.58
N ASN A 189 9.44 13.86 -9.81
CA ASN A 189 10.56 14.40 -10.59
C ASN A 189 10.13 15.39 -11.68
N GLY A 190 8.85 15.80 -11.72
CA GLY A 190 8.34 16.79 -12.66
C GLY A 190 8.31 16.32 -14.13
N ARG A 191 8.29 15.01 -14.37
CA ARG A 191 8.10 14.43 -15.71
C ARG A 191 6.64 14.44 -16.13
N VAL A 192 5.74 14.46 -15.15
CA VAL A 192 4.31 14.74 -15.31
C VAL A 192 4.02 16.05 -14.58
N ASP A 193 3.23 16.92 -15.22
CA ASP A 193 2.78 18.18 -14.61
C ASP A 193 1.95 17.88 -13.34
N PRO A 194 2.34 18.40 -12.15
CA PRO A 194 1.57 18.22 -10.93
C PRO A 194 0.12 18.70 -11.03
N ALA A 195 -0.18 19.68 -11.89
CA ALA A 195 -1.56 20.12 -12.13
C ALA A 195 -2.43 19.04 -12.80
N ARG A 196 -1.80 18.03 -13.41
CA ARG A 196 -2.45 16.87 -14.04
C ARG A 196 -2.30 15.59 -13.22
N ALA A 197 -1.86 15.69 -11.95
CA ALA A 197 -1.62 14.52 -11.12
C ALA A 197 -2.87 13.65 -10.94
N GLU A 198 -4.01 14.28 -10.61
CA GLU A 198 -5.29 13.60 -10.44
C GLU A 198 -5.74 12.88 -11.72
N GLU A 199 -5.72 13.58 -12.87
CA GLU A 199 -6.03 12.99 -14.18
C GLU A 199 -5.12 11.81 -14.51
N SER A 200 -3.83 11.90 -14.18
CA SER A 200 -2.84 10.87 -14.44
C SER A 200 -3.08 9.63 -13.58
N TRP A 201 -3.41 9.81 -12.30
CA TRP A 201 -3.76 8.72 -11.40
C TRP A 201 -5.03 7.98 -11.83
N HIS A 202 -6.09 8.71 -12.21
CA HIS A 202 -7.31 8.09 -12.73
C HIS A 202 -7.09 7.38 -14.07
N THR A 203 -6.26 7.93 -14.95
CA THR A 203 -5.90 7.29 -16.23
C THR A 203 -5.15 5.98 -15.98
N LEU A 204 -4.12 6.00 -15.13
CA LEU A 204 -3.40 4.79 -14.75
C LEU A 204 -4.31 3.75 -14.10
N GLY A 205 -5.25 4.18 -13.24
CA GLY A 205 -6.22 3.29 -12.61
C GLY A 205 -7.08 2.54 -13.63
N ARG A 206 -7.63 3.24 -14.63
CA ARG A 206 -8.43 2.63 -15.72
C ARG A 206 -7.61 1.69 -16.59
N ASP A 207 -6.38 2.10 -16.93
CA ASP A 207 -5.47 1.30 -17.75
C ASP A 207 -5.06 0.02 -17.02
N LEU A 208 -4.79 0.10 -15.70
CA LEU A 208 -4.51 -1.07 -14.87
C LEU A 208 -5.71 -2.01 -14.80
N ILE A 209 -6.93 -1.52 -14.56
CA ILE A 209 -8.14 -2.36 -14.55
C ILE A 209 -8.27 -3.09 -15.88
N THR A 210 -8.15 -2.37 -17.00
CA THR A 210 -8.21 -2.97 -18.34
C THR A 210 -7.14 -4.03 -18.56
N ALA A 211 -5.89 -3.73 -18.21
CA ALA A 211 -4.76 -4.65 -18.36
C ALA A 211 -4.92 -5.91 -17.50
N LEU A 212 -5.41 -5.76 -16.27
CA LEU A 212 -5.64 -6.87 -15.33
C LEU A 212 -6.82 -7.74 -15.76
N CYS A 213 -7.91 -7.17 -16.26
CA CYS A 213 -8.98 -7.92 -16.91
C CYS A 213 -8.42 -8.78 -18.05
N GLY A 214 -7.66 -8.17 -18.98
CA GLY A 214 -7.04 -8.86 -20.11
C GLY A 214 -6.08 -9.99 -19.69
N LEU A 215 -5.19 -9.71 -18.73
CA LEU A 215 -4.26 -10.69 -18.16
C LEU A 215 -5.01 -11.88 -17.55
N THR A 216 -6.10 -11.61 -16.84
CA THR A 216 -6.90 -12.65 -16.16
C THR A 216 -7.63 -13.51 -17.16
N THR A 217 -8.31 -12.90 -18.13
CA THR A 217 -9.01 -13.63 -19.19
C THR A 217 -8.05 -14.49 -20.01
N ALA A 218 -6.85 -13.98 -20.31
CA ALA A 218 -5.83 -14.72 -21.04
C ALA A 218 -5.29 -15.94 -20.28
N LEU A 219 -5.15 -15.84 -18.95
CA LEU A 219 -4.55 -16.90 -18.12
C LEU A 219 -5.58 -17.89 -17.55
N LEU A 220 -6.76 -17.41 -17.18
CA LEU A 220 -7.79 -18.17 -16.46
C LEU A 220 -9.00 -18.52 -17.36
N GLY A 221 -9.00 -18.03 -18.61
CA GLY A 221 -10.11 -18.16 -19.54
C GLY A 221 -11.21 -17.11 -19.32
N PRO A 222 -12.28 -17.13 -20.12
CA PRO A 222 -13.43 -16.27 -19.89
C PRO A 222 -14.02 -16.55 -18.50
N LEU A 223 -14.26 -15.46 -17.75
CA LEU A 223 -14.83 -15.43 -16.40
C LEU A 223 -16.19 -14.74 -16.45
#